data_AF-A0A8X6RXN4-F1
#
_entry.id   AF-A0A8X6RXN4-F1
#
_cell.length_a   1.000
_cell.length_b   1.000
_cell.length_c   1.000
_cell.angle_alpha   90.00
_cell.angle_beta   90.00
_cell.angle_gamma   90.00
#
_symmetry.space_group_name_H-M   'P 1'
#
loop_
_entity.id
_entity.type
_entity.pdbx_description
1 polymer ?
#
loop_
_entity_poly.entity_id
_entity_poly.type
_entity_poly.pdbx_seq_one_letter_code
_entity_poly.pdbx_strand_id
1 'polypeptide(L)' 'MKEVSLKKFKDLSEDSTVLVNVPKVDRGPLDGNNTVEIVLDTKNNLYQIGTSVGIIKDWLPIETLFKLLLQHLPN' A
#
# COMPACT_ATOMS: atom_id res chain seq x y z
N MET A 1 -17.72 -17.83 -5.31
CA MET A 1 -17.26 -16.67 -4.51
C MET A 1 -15.83 -16.97 -4.09
N LYS A 2 -14.83 -16.22 -4.58
CA LYS A 2 -13.45 -16.42 -4.12
C LYS A 2 -13.34 -15.79 -2.73
N GLU A 3 -13.26 -16.62 -1.69
CA GLU A 3 -12.82 -16.17 -0.38
C GLU A 3 -11.45 -15.54 -0.54
N VAL A 4 -11.38 -14.22 -0.45
CA VAL A 4 -10.11 -13.52 -0.25
C VAL A 4 -9.68 -13.92 1.15
N SER A 5 -8.82 -14.93 1.21
CA SER A 5 -8.27 -15.40 2.47
C SER A 5 -7.53 -14.22 3.09
N LEU A 6 -8.08 -13.62 4.15
CA LEU A 6 -7.40 -12.71 5.08
C LEU A 6 -6.30 -13.46 5.86
N LYS A 7 -5.63 -14.43 5.22
CA LYS A 7 -4.53 -15.19 5.79
C LYS A 7 -3.34 -14.24 5.91
N LYS A 8 -3.32 -13.56 7.06
CA LYS A 8 -2.16 -12.91 7.68
C LYS A 8 -1.51 -11.85 6.80
N PHE A 9 -2.22 -10.75 6.56
CA PHE A 9 -1.46 -9.50 6.44
C PHE A 9 -0.74 -9.32 7.78
N LYS A 10 0.58 -9.57 7.78
CA LYS A 10 1.47 -9.28 8.89
C LYS A 10 1.31 -7.80 9.21
N ASP A 11 1.17 -7.42 10.48
CA ASP A 11 1.05 -6.02 10.89
C ASP A 11 2.08 -5.18 10.13
N LEU A 12 1.58 -4.22 9.36
CA LEU A 12 2.40 -3.26 8.64
C LEU A 12 2.84 -2.24 9.69
N SER A 13 4.14 -2.12 9.90
CA SER A 13 4.70 -1.05 10.73
C SER A 13 4.91 0.20 9.92
N GLU A 14 5.13 1.32 10.61
CA GLU A 14 5.80 2.48 10.04
C GLU A 14 7.07 2.05 9.27
N ASP A 15 7.38 2.80 8.22
CA ASP A 15 8.45 2.55 7.23
C ASP A 15 8.27 1.28 6.36
N SER A 16 7.15 0.55 6.52
CA SER A 16 6.86 -0.57 5.62
C SER A 16 6.59 -0.07 4.20
N THR A 17 7.26 -0.68 3.22
CA THR A 17 6.93 -0.46 1.81
C THR A 17 5.70 -1.27 1.42
N VAL A 18 4.75 -0.59 0.77
CA VAL A 18 3.49 -1.16 0.29
C VAL A 18 3.24 -0.79 -1.16
N LEU A 19 2.44 -1.60 -1.83
CA LEU A 19 1.86 -1.26 -3.12
C LEU A 19 0.44 -0.76 -2.89
N VAL A 20 0.13 0.42 -3.40
CA VAL A 20 -1.23 0.98 -3.42
C VAL A 20 -1.80 0.84 -4.81
N ASN A 21 -3.01 0.31 -4.92
CA ASN A 21 -3.71 0.21 -6.20
C ASN A 21 -4.22 1.58 -6.62
N VAL A 22 -3.84 2.03 -7.82
CA VAL A 22 -4.30 3.30 -8.36
C VAL A 22 -5.60 3.06 -9.16
N PRO A 23 -6.72 3.71 -8.82
CA PRO A 23 -7.97 3.58 -9.56
C PRO A 23 -7.77 3.91 -11.04
N LYS A 24 -8.45 3.17 -11.93
CA LYS A 24 -8.31 3.37 -13.38
C LYS A 24 -8.61 4.81 -13.83
N VAL A 25 -9.49 5.50 -13.12
CA VAL A 25 -9.86 6.91 -13.42
C VAL A 25 -8.72 7.89 -13.15
N ASP A 26 -7.81 7.54 -12.23
CA ASP A 26 -6.67 8.38 -11.84
C ASP A 26 -5.38 8.01 -12.60
N ARG A 27 -5.43 6.99 -13.47
CA ARG A 27 -4.28 6.50 -14.25
C ARG A 27 -4.27 7.04 -15.67
N GLY A 28 -3.12 7.57 -16.08
CA GLY A 28 -2.79 7.84 -17.48
C GLY A 28 -2.62 6.56 -18.29
N PRO A 29 -2.57 6.65 -19.64
CA PRO A 29 -2.49 5.49 -20.53
C PRO A 29 -1.26 4.59 -20.31
N LEU A 30 -0.19 5.14 -19.73
CA LEU A 30 1.07 4.47 -19.47
C LEU A 30 1.32 4.21 -17.98
N ASP A 31 0.40 4.61 -17.10
CA ASP A 31 0.60 4.49 -15.67
C ASP A 31 0.39 3.04 -15.22
N GLY A 32 1.26 2.57 -14.32
CA GLY A 32 1.16 1.26 -13.71
C GLY A 32 -0.12 1.12 -12.88
N ASN A 33 -0.61 -0.11 -12.72
CA ASN A 33 -1.79 -0.37 -11.90
C ASN A 33 -1.55 -0.07 -10.42
N ASN A 34 -0.31 -0.16 -9.97
CA ASN A 34 0.10 -0.02 -8.58
C ASN A 34 1.28 0.94 -8.48
N THR A 35 1.30 1.71 -7.40
CA THR A 35 2.41 2.58 -7.02
C THR A 35 3.08 2.06 -5.76
N VAL A 36 4.40 2.23 -5.65
CA VAL A 36 5.20 1.83 -4.49
C VAL A 36 5.23 2.99 -3.52
N GLU A 37 4.69 2.76 -2.32
CA GLU A 37 4.51 3.78 -1.30
C GLU A 37 5.03 3.31 0.06
N ILE A 38 5.15 4.22 1.02
CA ILE A 38 5.66 3.93 2.37
C ILE A 38 4.58 4.23 3.40
N VAL A 39 4.43 3.35 4.38
CA VAL A 39 3.58 3.60 5.55
C VAL A 39 4.27 4.61 6.46
N LEU A 40 3.66 5.78 6.64
CA LEU A 40 4.18 6.83 7.53
C LEU A 40 3.67 6.71 8.96
N ASP A 41 2.41 6.28 9.12
CA ASP A 41 1.75 6.18 10.42
C ASP A 41 0.64 5.13 10.36
N THR A 42 0.30 4.58 11.53
CA THR A 42 -0.76 3.59 11.74
C THR A 42 -1.67 3.97 12.89
N LYS A 43 -2.97 4.08 12.62
CA LYS A 43 -3.97 4.45 13.63
C LYS A 43 -5.27 3.69 13.41
N ASN A 44 -5.70 2.94 14.42
CA ASN A 44 -6.98 2.21 14.40
C ASN A 44 -7.19 1.35 13.14
N ASN A 45 -6.16 0.60 12.72
CA ASN A 45 -6.14 -0.20 11.48
C ASN A 45 -6.25 0.59 10.17
N LEU A 46 -6.08 1.90 10.22
CA LEU A 46 -5.87 2.74 9.05
C LEU A 46 -4.41 3.15 8.96
N TYR A 47 -3.97 3.39 7.73
CA TYR A 47 -2.57 3.65 7.40
C TYR A 47 -2.47 4.98 6.70
N GLN A 48 -1.54 5.81 7.14
CA GLN A 48 -1.15 6.99 6.41
C GLN A 48 -0.04 6.62 5.43
N ILE A 49 -0.23 6.96 4.16
CA ILE A 49 0.66 6.56 3.09
C ILE A 49 1.39 7.78 2.54
N GLY A 50 2.72 7.70 2.56
CA GLY A 50 3.64 8.63 1.94
C GLY A 50 4.00 8.17 0.54
N THR A 51 3.92 9.11 -0.39
CA THR A 51 4.26 8.93 -1.79
C THR A 51 5.41 9.79 -2.24
N SER A 52 5.97 9.46 -3.40
CA SER A 52 7.03 10.26 -4.03
C SER A 52 6.65 11.72 -4.28
N VAL A 53 5.34 12.03 -4.35
CA VAL A 53 4.82 13.37 -4.65
C VAL A 53 4.13 14.03 -3.47
N GLY A 54 4.00 13.35 -2.32
CA GLY A 54 3.34 13.91 -1.14
C GLY A 54 2.74 12.84 -0.24
N ILE A 55 1.75 13.20 0.57
CA ILE A 55 1.06 12.27 1.47
C ILE A 55 -0.37 12.11 0.98
N ILE A 56 -0.87 10.88 0.92
CA ILE A 56 -2.28 10.64 0.63
C ILE A 56 -3.08 11.25 1.80
N LYS A 57 -3.93 12.23 1.48
CA LYS A 57 -4.68 12.98 2.49
C LYS A 57 -5.57 12.07 3.34
N ASP A 58 -6.14 11.04 2.72
CA ASP A 58 -7.02 10.09 3.36
C ASP A 58 -6.23 8.93 3.97
N TRP A 59 -6.71 8.46 5.11
CA TRP A 59 -6.18 7.27 5.77
C TRP A 59 -6.78 6.03 5.11
N LEU A 60 -5.91 5.12 4.70
CA LEU A 60 -6.29 3.98 3.88
C LEU A 60 -6.48 2.72 4.74
N PRO A 61 -7.55 1.92 4.52
CA PRO A 61 -7.70 0.64 5.18
C PRO A 61 -6.71 -0.37 4.59
N ILE A 62 -6.32 -1.37 5.38
CA ILE A 62 -5.36 -2.41 4.97
C ILE A 62 -5.74 -3.13 3.67
N GLU A 63 -7.04 -3.24 3.37
CA GLU A 63 -7.58 -3.87 2.17
C GLU A 63 -7.19 -3.16 0.86
N THR A 64 -6.88 -1.87 0.95
CA THR A 64 -6.38 -1.07 -0.19
C THR A 64 -4.87 -1.15 -0.36
N LEU A 65 -4.18 -1.77 0.60
CA LEU A 65 -2.74 -1.90 0.64
C LEU A 65 -2.32 -3.34 0.35
N PHE A 66 -1.28 -3.49 -0.45
CA PHE A 66 -0.63 -4.77 -0.67
C PHE A 66 0.78 -4.69 -0.10
N LYS A 67 1.13 -5.61 0.81
CA LYS A 67 2.49 -5.64 1.36
C LYS A 67 3.47 -5.99 0.23
N LEU A 68 4.47 -5.15 0.04
CA LEU A 68 5.58 -5.52 -0.81
C LEU A 68 6.45 -6.51 -0.01
N LEU A 69 6.43 -7.79 -0.38
CA LEU A 69 7.37 -8.77 0.15
C LEU A 69 8.74 -8.54 -0.51
N LEU A 70 9.33 -7.36 -0.35
CA LEU A 70 10.78 -7.21 -0.51
C LEU A 70 11.42 -7.88 0.71
N GLN A 71 11.43 -9.21 0.72
CA GLN A 71 12.44 -9.93 1.47
C GLN A 71 13.75 -9.64 0.75
N HIS A 72 14.60 -8.81 1.35
CA HIS A 72 16.00 -8.63 1.02
C HIS A 72 16.30 -8.44 -0.48
N LEU A 73 16.52 -7.19 -0.91
CA LEU A 73 17.56 -6.99 -1.91
C LEU A 73 18.89 -7.36 -1.21
N PRO A 74 19.59 -8.43 -1.62
CA PRO A 74 20.96 -8.65 -1.16
C PRO A 74 21.84 -7.55 -1.78
N ASN A 75 22.80 -7.10 -0.99
CA ASN A 75 23.89 -6.20 -1.38
C ASN A 75 24.66 -6.69 -2.61
#